data_AF-A0A1G6BUY2-F1
#
_entry.id   AF-A0A1G6BUY2-F1
#
_cell.length_a   1.000
_cell.length_b   1.000
_cell.length_c   1.000
_cell.angle_alpha   90.00
_cell.angle_beta   90.00
_cell.angle_gamma   90.00
#
_symmetry.space_group_name_H-M   'P 1'
#
loop_
_entity.id
_entity.type
_entity.pdbx_description
1 polymer ?
#
loop_
_entity_poly.entity_id
_entity_poly.type
_entity_poly.pdbx_seq_one_letter_code
_entity_poly.pdbx_strand_id
1 'polypeptide(L)'
;MLEIVRVDYHNPSHRDALLTLLNHYACDPMGGGEPLPAQTQATLLDEMAKRPQVFSFLAYLNDQPVGLVNCVEGFSTFAAKPLINVHDIAVLDGYRGQGIAQKLLAAVEAEAVQRGCCKLTLEVLQGNEPGQLAYRKYGFEPYQLDASMGKAEFWQKVLPSKQLDTLGLRCPEPVMMVRVAIRNMAPGDMLEVIADDPATTRDIPSFCRFMDHELVAAETATTPYRYVIRKGS
;
A
#
# COMPACT_ATOMS: atom_id res chain seq x y z
N MET A 1 29.79 -11.63 -2.99
CA MET A 1 28.89 -12.47 -3.80
C MET A 1 27.48 -11.92 -3.67
N LEU A 2 26.68 -11.93 -4.74
CA LEU A 2 25.27 -11.53 -4.72
C LEU A 2 24.40 -12.76 -4.45
N GLU A 3 23.59 -12.69 -3.40
CA GLU A 3 22.68 -13.75 -2.95
C GLU A 3 21.24 -13.23 -2.90
N ILE A 4 20.28 -14.07 -3.28
CA ILE A 4 18.85 -13.78 -3.15
C ILE A 4 18.28 -14.73 -2.10
N VAL A 5 17.72 -14.18 -1.03
CA VAL A 5 17.26 -14.93 0.14
C VAL A 5 15.75 -14.76 0.30
N ARG A 6 15.04 -15.86 0.51
CA ARG A 6 13.61 -15.85 0.85
C ARG A 6 13.45 -15.31 2.28
N VAL A 7 12.61 -14.29 2.45
CA VAL A 7 12.36 -13.71 3.77
C VAL A 7 11.58 -14.69 4.64
N ASP A 8 12.16 -14.99 5.80
CA ASP A 8 11.47 -15.54 6.96
C ASP A 8 11.08 -14.40 7.90
N TYR A 9 9.78 -14.14 8.04
CA TYR A 9 9.26 -13.07 8.89
C TYR A 9 9.42 -13.31 10.40
N HIS A 10 9.91 -14.49 10.81
CA HIS A 10 10.28 -14.77 12.21
C HIS A 10 11.77 -14.56 12.49
N ASN A 11 12.60 -14.38 11.45
CA ASN A 11 14.03 -14.12 11.59
C ASN A 11 14.27 -12.61 11.83
N PRO A 12 14.84 -12.20 12.98
CA PRO A 12 15.06 -10.78 13.30
C PRO A 12 15.93 -10.04 12.28
N SER A 13 16.94 -10.69 11.70
CA SER A 13 17.84 -10.07 10.72
C SER A 13 17.13 -9.82 9.38
N HIS A 14 16.30 -10.76 8.93
CA HIS A 14 15.49 -10.56 7.72
C HIS A 14 14.45 -9.46 7.91
N ARG A 15 13.82 -9.42 9.08
CA ARG A 15 12.85 -8.39 9.44
C ARG A 15 13.48 -6.99 9.39
N ASP A 16 14.62 -6.83 10.06
CA ASP A 16 15.35 -5.56 10.10
C ASP A 16 15.80 -5.12 8.70
N ALA A 17 16.37 -6.03 7.91
CA ALA A 17 16.79 -5.76 6.55
C ALA A 17 15.62 -5.35 5.64
N LEU A 18 14.50 -6.07 5.70
CA LEU A 18 13.33 -5.78 4.89
C LEU A 18 12.71 -4.42 5.24
N LEU A 19 12.53 -4.15 6.54
CA LEU A 19 11.98 -2.88 7.00
C LEU A 19 12.89 -1.70 6.64
N THR A 20 14.20 -1.87 6.83
CA THR A 20 15.19 -0.83 6.51
C THR A 20 15.17 -0.50 5.02
N LEU A 21 15.21 -1.52 4.15
CA LEU A 21 15.19 -1.30 2.70
C LEU A 21 13.85 -0.73 2.22
N LEU A 22 12.73 -1.16 2.79
CA LEU A 22 11.41 -0.65 2.42
C LEU A 22 11.22 0.79 2.87
N ASN A 23 11.65 1.13 4.09
CA ASN A 23 11.60 2.50 4.59
C ASN A 23 12.52 3.42 3.79
N HIS A 24 13.70 2.92 3.36
CA HIS A 24 14.55 3.66 2.44
C HIS A 24 13.86 3.89 1.08
N TYR A 25 13.17 2.88 0.54
CA TYR A 25 12.39 3.03 -0.69
C TYR A 25 11.25 4.05 -0.52
N ALA A 26 10.54 4.07 0.60
CA ALA A 26 9.49 5.06 0.88
C ALA A 26 10.02 6.51 0.83
N CYS A 27 11.25 6.73 1.32
CA CYS A 27 11.92 8.03 1.24
C CYS A 27 12.40 8.41 -0.18
N ASP A 28 12.47 7.46 -1.14
CA ASP A 28 12.81 7.77 -2.52
C ASP A 28 11.65 8.56 -3.17
N PRO A 29 11.92 9.50 -4.11
CA PRO A 29 10.87 10.18 -4.86
C PRO A 29 9.84 9.26 -5.51
N MET A 30 10.24 8.04 -5.89
CA MET A 30 9.36 7.02 -6.47
C MET A 30 8.57 6.23 -5.42
N GLY A 31 8.89 6.35 -4.13
CA GLY A 31 8.21 5.67 -3.02
C GLY A 31 7.37 6.59 -2.13
N GLY A 32 7.27 7.89 -2.46
CA GLY A 32 6.45 8.86 -1.74
C GLY A 32 7.23 9.99 -1.08
N GLY A 33 8.57 9.88 -1.03
CA GLY A 33 9.46 10.93 -0.55
C GLY A 33 9.50 11.11 0.98
N GLU A 34 8.84 10.25 1.72
CA GLU A 34 8.71 10.32 3.18
C GLU A 34 8.90 8.92 3.79
N PRO A 35 9.43 8.81 5.03
CA PRO A 35 9.52 7.52 5.69
C PRO A 35 8.13 6.92 5.92
N LEU A 36 8.09 5.60 6.03
CA LEU A 36 6.89 4.92 6.48
C LEU A 36 6.48 5.46 7.85
N PRO A 37 5.17 5.66 8.12
CA PRO A 37 4.71 6.09 9.44
C PRO A 37 5.20 5.17 10.54
N ALA A 38 5.52 5.71 11.72
CA ALA A 38 6.07 4.92 12.84
C ALA A 38 5.18 3.72 13.22
N GLN A 39 3.86 3.90 13.20
CA GLN A 39 2.90 2.83 13.44
C GLN A 39 2.98 1.71 12.39
N THR A 40 3.17 2.09 11.12
CA THR A 40 3.37 1.16 10.01
C THR A 40 4.65 0.37 10.23
N GLN A 41 5.78 1.04 10.52
CA GLN A 41 7.05 0.36 10.79
C GLN A 41 6.94 -0.64 11.95
N ALA A 42 6.20 -0.29 13.01
CA ALA A 42 6.00 -1.13 14.18
C ALA A 42 5.15 -2.39 13.93
N THR A 43 4.23 -2.36 12.96
CA THR A 43 3.22 -3.42 12.78
C THR A 43 3.31 -4.17 11.45
N LEU A 44 3.96 -3.59 10.44
CA LEU A 44 3.96 -4.08 9.07
C LEU A 44 4.37 -5.55 8.96
N LEU A 45 5.50 -5.93 9.56
CA LEU A 45 6.03 -7.29 9.41
C LEU A 45 5.20 -8.33 10.16
N ASP A 46 4.53 -7.95 11.24
CA ASP A 46 3.59 -8.83 11.95
C ASP A 46 2.31 -9.02 11.13
N GLU A 47 1.84 -7.96 10.46
CA GLU A 47 0.74 -8.07 9.51
C GLU A 47 1.11 -8.93 8.30
N MET A 48 2.29 -8.75 7.72
CA MET A 48 2.77 -9.60 6.62
C MET A 48 2.86 -11.08 7.05
N ALA A 49 3.41 -11.36 8.23
CA ALA A 49 3.55 -12.72 8.75
C ALA A 49 2.22 -13.46 8.94
N LYS A 50 1.12 -12.74 9.21
CA LYS A 50 -0.23 -13.31 9.35
C LYS A 50 -0.85 -13.76 8.03
N ARG A 51 -0.27 -13.39 6.88
CA ARG A 51 -0.86 -13.56 5.54
C ARG A 51 -0.04 -14.56 4.72
N PRO A 52 -0.45 -15.84 4.61
CA PRO A 52 0.30 -16.87 3.88
C PRO A 52 0.53 -16.56 2.38
N GLN A 53 -0.31 -15.70 1.80
CA GLN A 53 -0.22 -15.24 0.41
C GLN A 53 0.84 -14.16 0.21
N VAL A 54 1.38 -13.58 1.29
CA VAL A 54 2.40 -12.53 1.22
C VAL A 54 3.78 -13.15 1.36
N PHE A 55 4.69 -12.73 0.49
CA PHE A 55 6.08 -13.13 0.57
C PHE A 55 7.05 -12.08 0.07
N SER A 56 8.30 -12.18 0.52
CA SER A 56 9.36 -11.27 0.11
C SER A 56 10.66 -12.03 -0.17
N PHE A 57 11.52 -11.42 -1.00
CA PHE A 57 12.93 -11.77 -1.14
C PHE A 57 13.82 -10.57 -0.84
N LEU A 58 15.00 -10.84 -0.31
CA LEU A 58 16.07 -9.88 -0.09
C LEU A 58 17.25 -10.20 -1.00
N ALA A 59 17.90 -9.16 -1.52
CA ALA A 59 19.18 -9.27 -2.19
C ALA A 59 20.29 -8.84 -1.23
N TYR A 60 21.27 -9.71 -1.02
CA TYR A 60 22.46 -9.44 -0.23
C TYR A 60 23.69 -9.37 -1.12
N LEU A 61 24.51 -8.33 -0.98
CA LEU A 61 25.83 -8.23 -1.60
C LEU A 61 26.89 -8.16 -0.52
N ASN A 62 27.67 -9.24 -0.36
CA ASN A 62 28.67 -9.37 0.71
C ASN A 62 28.05 -9.12 2.11
N ASP A 63 26.98 -9.86 2.44
CA ASP A 63 26.24 -9.78 3.71
C ASP A 63 25.50 -8.45 3.97
N GLN A 64 25.61 -7.47 3.07
CA GLN A 64 24.82 -6.23 3.14
C GLN A 64 23.50 -6.38 2.37
N PRO A 65 22.33 -6.10 2.98
CA PRO A 65 21.07 -6.05 2.26
C PRO A 65 21.06 -4.82 1.33
N VAL A 66 20.80 -5.05 0.04
CA VAL A 66 20.90 -4.02 -1.02
C VAL A 66 19.66 -3.92 -1.89
N GLY A 67 18.70 -4.82 -1.75
CA GLY A 67 17.43 -4.75 -2.46
C GLY A 67 16.37 -5.68 -1.88
N LEU A 68 15.12 -5.38 -2.16
CA LEU A 68 13.97 -6.16 -1.74
C LEU A 68 13.00 -6.36 -2.89
N VAL A 69 12.15 -7.37 -2.77
CA VAL A 69 10.89 -7.46 -3.50
C VAL A 69 9.80 -7.98 -2.57
N ASN A 70 8.66 -7.29 -2.52
CA ASN A 70 7.45 -7.70 -1.82
C ASN A 70 6.42 -8.20 -2.83
N CYS A 71 5.79 -9.33 -2.51
CA CYS A 71 4.88 -10.03 -3.40
C CYS A 71 3.60 -10.43 -2.67
N VAL A 72 2.50 -10.42 -3.41
CA VAL A 72 1.19 -10.88 -2.94
C VAL A 72 0.62 -11.86 -3.96
N GLU A 73 0.29 -13.07 -3.52
CA GLU A 73 -0.44 -14.04 -4.33
C GLU A 73 -1.90 -13.61 -4.50
N GLY A 74 -2.36 -13.59 -5.75
CA GLY A 74 -3.73 -13.33 -6.15
C GLY A 74 -4.28 -14.44 -7.05
N PHE A 75 -5.40 -14.17 -7.71
CA PHE A 75 -6.06 -15.14 -8.57
C PHE A 75 -6.53 -14.52 -9.88
N SER A 76 -6.22 -15.17 -11.00
CA SER A 76 -6.71 -14.79 -12.33
C SER A 76 -8.03 -15.50 -12.61
N THR A 77 -9.13 -14.76 -12.64
CA THR A 77 -10.45 -15.32 -12.97
C THR A 77 -10.57 -15.76 -14.43
N PHE A 78 -9.81 -15.13 -15.34
CA PHE A 78 -9.81 -15.47 -16.76
C PHE A 78 -9.04 -16.77 -17.04
N ALA A 79 -7.99 -17.04 -16.26
CA ALA A 79 -7.17 -18.24 -16.40
C ALA A 79 -7.55 -19.37 -15.42
N ALA A 80 -8.41 -19.07 -14.44
CA ALA A 80 -8.73 -19.94 -13.30
C ALA A 80 -7.47 -20.49 -12.59
N LYS A 81 -6.45 -19.63 -12.42
CA LYS A 81 -5.13 -19.99 -11.87
C LYS A 81 -4.59 -18.87 -10.97
N PRO A 82 -3.71 -19.18 -10.00
CA PRO A 82 -3.07 -18.15 -9.18
C PRO A 82 -2.17 -17.23 -10.03
N LEU A 83 -1.85 -16.07 -9.49
CA LEU A 83 -0.86 -15.14 -10.03
C LEU A 83 -0.08 -14.52 -8.88
N ILE A 84 1.08 -13.95 -9.16
CA ILE A 84 1.82 -13.13 -8.18
C ILE A 84 1.80 -11.67 -8.63
N ASN A 85 1.34 -10.78 -7.76
CA ASN A 85 1.58 -9.35 -7.89
C ASN A 85 2.90 -8.99 -7.17
N VAL A 86 3.82 -8.36 -7.89
CA VAL A 86 5.01 -7.71 -7.32
C VAL A 86 4.57 -6.32 -6.86
N HIS A 87 4.39 -6.20 -5.55
CA HIS A 87 3.84 -5.00 -4.91
C HIS A 87 4.90 -3.89 -4.81
N ASP A 88 6.10 -4.24 -4.34
CA ASP A 88 7.23 -3.33 -4.27
C ASP A 88 8.49 -4.04 -4.74
N ILE A 89 9.35 -3.34 -5.47
CA ILE A 89 10.71 -3.80 -5.78
C ILE A 89 11.65 -2.61 -5.74
N ALA A 90 12.71 -2.72 -4.94
CA ALA A 90 13.65 -1.64 -4.74
C ALA A 90 15.08 -2.16 -4.63
N VAL A 91 16.02 -1.35 -5.11
CA VAL A 91 17.46 -1.56 -4.97
C VAL A 91 18.06 -0.24 -4.54
N LEU A 92 18.91 -0.28 -3.50
CA LEU A 92 19.63 0.89 -2.99
C LEU A 92 20.41 1.59 -4.10
N ASP A 93 20.44 2.92 -4.08
CA ASP A 93 20.95 3.77 -5.17
C ASP A 93 22.34 3.37 -5.68
N GLY A 94 23.29 3.15 -4.76
CA GLY A 94 24.67 2.74 -5.09
C GLY A 94 24.81 1.36 -5.72
N TYR A 95 23.73 0.57 -5.75
CA TYR A 95 23.71 -0.80 -6.25
C TYR A 95 22.81 -0.96 -7.49
N ARG A 96 22.17 0.12 -7.97
CA ARG A 96 21.34 0.13 -9.18
C ARG A 96 22.20 -0.11 -10.44
N GLY A 97 21.56 -0.57 -11.52
CA GLY A 97 22.24 -0.86 -12.79
C GLY A 97 23.05 -2.16 -12.82
N GLN A 98 23.20 -2.87 -11.70
CA GLN A 98 24.00 -4.11 -11.58
C GLN A 98 23.18 -5.40 -11.81
N GLY A 99 21.93 -5.29 -12.30
CA GLY A 99 21.06 -6.44 -12.57
C GLY A 99 20.41 -7.07 -11.32
N ILE A 100 20.53 -6.46 -10.14
CA ILE A 100 19.96 -6.99 -8.87
C ILE A 100 18.44 -7.15 -8.98
N ALA A 101 17.73 -6.14 -9.50
CA ALA A 101 16.28 -6.22 -9.71
C ALA A 101 15.88 -7.39 -10.62
N GLN A 102 16.68 -7.71 -11.64
CA GLN A 102 16.43 -8.85 -12.53
C GLN A 102 16.56 -10.17 -11.78
N LYS A 103 17.52 -10.29 -10.86
CA LYS A 103 17.68 -11.49 -10.02
C LYS A 103 16.56 -11.64 -9.00
N LEU A 104 16.08 -10.53 -8.44
CA LEU A 104 14.90 -10.53 -7.57
C LEU A 104 13.66 -11.00 -8.34
N LEU A 105 13.40 -10.44 -9.53
CA LEU A 105 12.30 -10.87 -10.40
C LEU A 105 12.42 -12.36 -10.79
N ALA A 106 13.62 -12.85 -11.06
CA ALA A 106 13.87 -14.27 -11.32
C ALA A 106 13.52 -15.19 -10.14
N ALA A 107 13.82 -14.76 -8.91
CA ALA A 107 13.41 -15.51 -7.72
C ALA A 107 11.88 -15.52 -7.55
N VAL A 108 11.21 -14.40 -7.84
CA VAL A 108 9.75 -14.31 -7.82
C VAL A 108 9.12 -15.19 -8.89
N GLU A 109 9.65 -15.19 -10.12
CA GLU A 109 9.15 -16.04 -11.20
C GLU A 109 9.33 -17.53 -10.86
N ALA A 110 10.47 -17.93 -10.31
CA ALA A 110 10.70 -19.31 -9.88
C ALA A 110 9.68 -19.76 -8.81
N GLU A 111 9.41 -18.91 -7.81
CA GLU A 111 8.38 -19.15 -6.80
C GLU A 111 6.97 -19.22 -7.42
N ALA A 112 6.65 -18.32 -8.35
CA ALA A 112 5.38 -18.30 -9.04
C ALA A 112 5.15 -19.57 -9.86
N VAL A 113 6.18 -20.05 -10.58
CA VAL A 113 6.14 -21.32 -11.33
C VAL A 113 5.92 -22.49 -10.38
N GLN A 114 6.62 -22.54 -9.24
CA GLN A 114 6.43 -23.59 -8.24
C GLN A 114 5.01 -23.62 -7.68
N ARG A 115 4.37 -22.46 -7.55
CA ARG A 115 2.97 -22.31 -7.11
C ARG A 115 1.94 -22.56 -8.21
N GLY A 116 2.37 -22.85 -9.44
CA GLY A 116 1.46 -23.03 -10.58
C GLY A 116 0.78 -21.73 -11.04
N CYS A 117 1.40 -20.58 -10.76
CA CYS A 117 0.88 -19.27 -11.18
C CYS A 117 0.90 -19.13 -12.70
N CYS A 118 -0.09 -18.43 -13.24
CA CYS A 118 -0.21 -18.22 -14.69
C CYS A 118 0.49 -16.95 -15.19
N LYS A 119 0.82 -16.01 -14.30
CA LYS A 119 1.49 -14.74 -14.65
C LYS A 119 2.04 -14.01 -13.43
N LEU A 120 2.93 -13.05 -13.69
CA LEU A 120 3.32 -11.99 -12.76
C LEU A 120 2.63 -10.67 -13.16
N THR A 121 2.30 -9.82 -12.19
CA THR A 121 1.78 -8.46 -12.43
C THR A 121 2.52 -7.46 -11.56
N LEU A 122 2.56 -6.18 -11.95
CA LEU A 122 3.12 -5.09 -11.14
C LEU A 122 2.49 -3.77 -11.54
N GLU A 123 2.61 -2.79 -10.64
CA GLU A 123 2.31 -1.39 -10.87
C GLU A 123 3.60 -0.60 -11.09
N VAL A 124 3.57 0.38 -11.99
CA VAL A 124 4.71 1.27 -12.22
C VAL A 124 4.23 2.67 -12.56
N LEU A 125 4.85 3.67 -11.94
CA LEU A 125 4.56 5.08 -12.23
C LEU A 125 4.95 5.42 -13.68
N GLN A 126 4.12 6.23 -14.35
CA GLN A 126 4.38 6.65 -15.73
C GLN A 126 5.71 7.41 -15.88
N GLY A 127 6.12 8.18 -14.86
CA GLY A 127 7.40 8.90 -14.81
C GLY A 127 8.60 8.05 -14.39
N ASN A 128 8.41 6.79 -13.98
CA ASN A 128 9.50 5.91 -13.57
C ASN A 128 10.09 5.17 -14.78
N GLU A 129 10.78 5.92 -15.66
CA GLU A 129 11.43 5.35 -16.84
C GLU A 129 12.47 4.26 -16.50
N PRO A 130 13.33 4.42 -15.48
CA PRO A 130 14.29 3.36 -15.11
C PRO A 130 13.60 2.05 -14.71
N GLY A 131 12.52 2.14 -13.93
CA GLY A 131 11.70 0.99 -13.55
C GLY A 131 11.05 0.33 -14.77
N GLN A 132 10.41 1.11 -15.64
CA GLN A 132 9.79 0.58 -16.86
C GLN A 132 10.79 -0.14 -17.77
N LEU A 133 12.01 0.39 -17.93
CA LEU A 133 13.08 -0.25 -18.70
C LEU A 133 13.51 -1.58 -18.06
N ALA A 134 13.66 -1.61 -16.73
CA ALA A 134 13.98 -2.84 -16.02
C ALA A 134 12.89 -3.91 -16.19
N TYR A 135 11.61 -3.53 -16.09
CA TYR A 135 10.49 -4.46 -16.25
C TYR A 135 10.37 -4.98 -17.69
N ARG A 136 10.50 -4.11 -18.70
CA ARG A 136 10.51 -4.54 -20.11
C ARG A 136 11.69 -5.46 -20.44
N LYS A 137 12.86 -5.19 -19.86
CA LYS A 137 14.04 -6.05 -20.04
C LYS A 137 13.84 -7.45 -19.46
N TYR A 138 13.09 -7.57 -18.37
CA TYR A 138 12.76 -8.87 -17.78
C TYR A 138 11.72 -9.63 -18.62
N GLY A 139 10.77 -8.91 -19.22
CA GLY A 139 9.70 -9.48 -20.05
C GLY A 139 8.29 -9.00 -19.69
N PHE A 140 8.17 -8.02 -18.78
CA PHE A 140 6.88 -7.39 -18.52
C PHE A 140 6.48 -6.47 -19.67
N GLU A 141 5.19 -6.44 -19.96
CA GLU A 141 4.57 -5.52 -20.90
C GLU A 141 3.33 -4.86 -20.28
N PRO A 142 2.95 -3.65 -20.72
CA PRO A 142 1.71 -3.04 -20.28
C PRO A 142 0.52 -3.94 -20.59
N TYR A 143 -0.32 -4.22 -19.59
CA TYR A 143 -1.47 -5.10 -19.78
C TYR A 143 -2.49 -4.50 -20.76
N GLN A 144 -2.88 -5.29 -21.75
CA GLN A 144 -3.83 -4.90 -22.79
C GLN A 144 -4.65 -6.13 -23.21
N LEU A 145 -5.97 -5.96 -23.33
CA LEU A 145 -6.89 -7.00 -23.80
C LEU A 145 -7.23 -6.83 -25.29
N ASP A 146 -7.46 -5.59 -25.71
CA ASP A 146 -7.78 -5.23 -27.08
C ASP A 146 -6.97 -3.99 -27.47
N ALA A 147 -6.35 -4.02 -28.65
CA ALA A 147 -5.52 -2.94 -29.16
C ALA A 147 -6.27 -1.61 -29.25
N SER A 148 -7.55 -1.64 -29.62
CA SER A 148 -8.41 -0.46 -29.80
C SER A 148 -8.87 0.17 -28.49
N MET A 149 -8.91 -0.61 -27.40
CA MET A 149 -9.34 -0.15 -26.08
C MET A 149 -8.19 0.44 -25.24
N GLY A 150 -6.95 0.34 -25.74
CA GLY A 150 -5.77 0.87 -25.05
C GLY A 150 -5.24 -0.07 -23.95
N LYS A 151 -4.38 0.49 -23.09
CA LYS A 151 -3.71 -0.21 -21.99
C LYS A 151 -4.52 -0.07 -20.72
N ALA A 152 -4.48 -1.08 -19.87
CA ALA A 152 -5.07 -0.97 -18.54
C ALA A 152 -4.30 0.03 -17.67
N GLU A 153 -5.06 0.75 -16.85
CA GLU A 153 -4.54 1.67 -15.85
C GLU A 153 -4.69 1.09 -14.45
N PHE A 154 -3.84 1.50 -13.53
CA PHE A 154 -3.97 1.19 -12.12
C PHE A 154 -4.73 2.32 -11.41
N TRP A 155 -5.97 2.04 -11.03
CA TRP A 155 -6.84 2.97 -10.30
C TRP A 155 -6.94 2.56 -8.84
N GLN A 156 -6.89 3.53 -7.92
CA GLN A 156 -7.04 3.30 -6.49
C GLN A 156 -8.22 4.08 -5.92
N LYS A 157 -8.92 3.46 -4.96
CA LYS A 157 -9.92 4.10 -4.10
C LYS A 157 -9.59 3.74 -2.66
N VAL A 158 -9.02 4.69 -1.92
CA VAL A 158 -8.74 4.49 -0.50
C VAL A 158 -10.07 4.43 0.26
N LEU A 159 -10.24 3.39 1.09
CA LEU A 159 -11.46 3.18 1.86
C LEU A 159 -11.30 3.71 3.29
N PRO A 160 -12.39 4.22 3.90
CA PRO A 160 -12.42 4.48 5.34
C PRO A 160 -12.10 3.23 6.14
N SER A 161 -11.24 3.36 7.16
CA SER A 161 -10.91 2.26 8.07
C SER A 161 -12.03 1.99 9.09
N LYS A 162 -12.94 2.96 9.28
CA LYS A 162 -14.11 2.80 10.14
C LYS A 162 -15.29 3.62 9.63
N GLN A 163 -16.50 3.15 9.92
CA GLN A 163 -17.74 3.88 9.71
C GLN A 163 -18.41 4.17 11.08
N LEU A 164 -19.04 5.33 11.20
CA LEU A 164 -19.80 5.78 12.36
C LEU A 164 -21.17 6.27 11.92
N ASP A 165 -22.20 5.54 12.32
CA ASP A 165 -23.60 5.95 12.16
C ASP A 165 -24.01 6.85 13.33
N THR A 166 -24.51 8.06 13.02
CA THR A 166 -25.04 9.04 13.97
C THR A 166 -26.46 9.49 13.61
N LEU A 167 -27.17 8.71 12.79
CA LEU A 167 -28.53 9.03 12.39
C LEU A 167 -29.46 9.13 13.61
N GLY A 168 -30.32 10.14 13.59
CA GLY A 168 -31.27 10.42 14.67
C GLY A 168 -30.68 11.17 15.86
N LEU A 169 -29.35 11.32 15.94
CA LEU A 169 -28.69 12.10 16.97
C LEU A 169 -28.72 13.59 16.63
N ARG A 170 -28.68 14.46 17.64
CA ARG A 170 -28.74 15.92 17.44
C ARG A 170 -27.63 16.62 18.22
N CYS A 171 -27.23 17.81 17.76
CA CYS A 171 -26.15 18.59 18.35
C CYS A 171 -26.28 18.69 19.89
N PRO A 172 -25.24 18.32 20.68
CA PRO A 172 -23.84 18.06 20.25
C PRO A 172 -23.49 16.57 20.04
N GLU A 173 -24.44 15.64 20.12
CA GLU A 173 -24.17 14.19 20.18
C GLU A 173 -23.36 13.64 18.99
N PRO A 174 -23.67 13.97 17.70
CA PRO A 174 -22.90 13.44 16.58
C PRO A 174 -21.41 13.76 16.67
N VAL A 175 -21.06 15.02 16.95
CA VAL A 175 -19.65 15.44 17.04
C VAL A 175 -18.97 14.86 18.27
N MET A 176 -19.68 14.66 19.37
CA MET A 176 -19.13 13.95 20.53
C MET A 176 -18.75 12.50 20.17
N MET A 177 -19.60 11.79 19.43
CA MET A 177 -19.29 10.43 18.98
C MET A 177 -18.14 10.38 17.99
N VAL A 178 -18.08 11.32 17.04
CA VAL A 178 -16.94 11.49 16.12
C VAL A 178 -15.64 11.66 16.90
N ARG A 179 -15.63 12.54 17.91
CA ARG A 179 -14.45 12.76 18.78
C ARG A 179 -14.01 11.50 19.51
N VAL A 180 -14.96 10.72 20.05
CA VAL A 180 -14.64 9.46 20.75
C VAL A 180 -14.09 8.43 19.76
N ALA A 181 -14.69 8.29 18.59
CA ALA A 181 -14.26 7.35 17.57
C ALA A 181 -12.83 7.67 17.10
N ILE A 182 -12.57 8.91 16.69
CA ILE A 182 -11.26 9.35 16.17
C ILE A 182 -10.15 9.25 17.22
N ARG A 183 -10.45 9.50 18.50
CA ARG A 183 -9.44 9.37 19.57
C ARG A 183 -8.78 7.99 19.58
N ASN A 184 -9.55 6.94 19.29
CA ASN A 184 -9.10 5.55 19.33
C ASN A 184 -8.55 5.02 17.99
N MET A 185 -8.42 5.87 16.98
CA MET A 185 -7.88 5.51 15.65
C MET A 185 -6.38 5.82 15.56
N ALA A 186 -5.66 5.23 14.62
CA ALA A 186 -4.26 5.60 14.36
C ALA A 186 -4.19 6.88 13.50
N PRO A 187 -3.14 7.71 13.61
CA PRO A 187 -2.90 8.79 12.67
C PRO A 187 -2.94 8.30 11.22
N GLY A 188 -3.62 9.04 10.34
CA GLY A 188 -3.84 8.67 8.94
C GLY A 188 -5.08 7.80 8.68
N ASP A 189 -5.66 7.17 9.70
CA ASP A 189 -6.92 6.43 9.57
C ASP A 189 -8.07 7.34 9.13
N MET A 190 -9.00 6.79 8.36
CA MET A 190 -10.16 7.52 7.85
C MET A 190 -11.46 7.03 8.47
N LEU A 191 -12.22 7.95 9.08
CA LEU A 191 -13.56 7.71 9.61
C LEU A 191 -14.61 8.22 8.64
N GLU A 192 -15.50 7.34 8.17
CA GLU A 192 -16.75 7.76 7.52
C GLU A 192 -17.81 8.03 8.60
N VAL A 193 -18.45 9.18 8.54
CA VAL A 193 -19.54 9.57 9.43
C VAL A 193 -20.82 9.73 8.62
N ILE A 194 -21.89 9.07 9.04
CA ILE A 194 -23.23 9.19 8.45
C ILE A 194 -24.12 9.95 9.44
N ALA A 195 -24.70 11.07 9.03
CA ALA A 195 -25.50 11.94 9.89
C ALA A 195 -26.72 12.52 9.18
N ASP A 196 -27.76 12.87 9.92
CA ASP A 196 -28.96 13.55 9.41
C ASP A 196 -29.24 14.90 10.08
N ASP A 197 -28.42 15.30 11.07
CA ASP A 197 -28.54 16.59 11.74
C ASP A 197 -27.90 17.72 10.90
N PRO A 198 -28.65 18.74 10.47
CA PRO A 198 -28.09 19.88 9.74
C PRO A 198 -26.93 20.58 10.44
N ALA A 199 -26.83 20.53 11.77
CA ALA A 199 -25.72 21.12 12.50
C ALA A 199 -24.36 20.50 12.14
N THR A 200 -24.30 19.23 11.73
CA THR A 200 -23.05 18.55 11.36
C THR A 200 -22.37 19.19 10.16
N THR A 201 -23.12 19.86 9.29
CA THR A 201 -22.58 20.61 8.13
C THR A 201 -21.62 21.74 8.53
N ARG A 202 -21.70 22.23 9.77
CA ARG A 202 -20.77 23.23 10.34
C ARG A 202 -19.87 22.63 11.40
N ASP A 203 -20.41 21.76 12.24
CA ASP A 203 -19.73 21.28 13.44
C ASP A 203 -18.62 20.28 13.09
N ILE A 204 -18.82 19.39 12.10
CA ILE A 204 -17.77 18.44 11.66
C ILE A 204 -16.59 19.16 10.99
N PRO A 205 -16.78 20.07 10.01
CA PRO A 205 -15.68 20.86 9.47
C PRO A 205 -14.94 21.67 10.55
N SER A 206 -15.69 22.26 11.49
CA SER A 206 -15.10 23.00 12.61
C SER A 206 -14.28 22.09 13.51
N PHE A 207 -14.81 20.92 13.88
CA PHE A 207 -14.11 19.91 14.65
C PHE A 207 -12.81 19.48 13.97
N CYS A 208 -12.84 19.18 12.66
CA CYS A 208 -11.64 18.83 11.91
C CYS A 208 -10.58 19.93 12.00
N ARG A 209 -10.96 21.19 11.72
CA ARG A 209 -10.03 22.32 11.79
C ARG A 209 -9.46 22.56 13.18
N PHE A 210 -10.27 22.48 14.24
CA PHE A 210 -9.83 22.78 15.61
C PHE A 210 -9.02 21.65 16.25
N MET A 211 -9.22 20.41 15.80
CA MET A 211 -8.53 19.22 16.32
C MET A 211 -7.38 18.76 15.41
N ASP A 212 -7.03 19.55 14.40
CA ASP A 212 -5.99 19.23 13.41
C ASP A 212 -6.23 17.87 12.72
N HIS A 213 -7.44 17.70 12.19
CA HIS A 213 -7.82 16.57 11.35
C HIS A 213 -8.20 17.07 9.96
N GLU A 214 -8.03 16.23 8.96
CA GLU A 214 -8.36 16.57 7.58
C GLU A 214 -9.78 16.10 7.25
N LEU A 215 -10.62 17.01 6.74
CA LEU A 215 -11.90 16.66 6.15
C LEU A 215 -11.69 16.28 4.67
N VAL A 216 -11.60 14.97 4.41
CA VAL A 216 -11.29 14.41 3.08
C VAL A 216 -12.45 14.55 2.11
N ALA A 217 -13.68 14.33 2.59
CA ALA A 217 -14.89 14.46 1.78
C ALA A 217 -16.08 14.90 2.64
N ALA A 218 -17.00 15.64 2.03
CA ALA A 218 -18.27 16.04 2.63
C ALA A 218 -19.38 16.07 1.57
N GLU A 219 -20.32 15.13 1.67
CA GLU A 219 -21.52 15.05 0.83
C GLU A 219 -22.71 15.55 1.67
N THR A 220 -23.02 16.84 1.54
CA THR A 220 -24.04 17.52 2.37
C THR A 220 -25.25 18.04 1.59
N ALA A 221 -25.33 17.72 0.29
CA ALA A 221 -26.42 18.18 -0.58
C ALA A 221 -27.78 17.54 -0.24
N THR A 222 -27.77 16.28 0.20
CA THR A 222 -28.97 15.51 0.53
C THR A 222 -28.72 14.70 1.79
N THR A 223 -29.74 14.55 2.64
CA THR A 223 -29.70 13.64 3.78
C THR A 223 -29.85 12.18 3.34
N PRO A 224 -29.17 11.22 3.98
CA PRO A 224 -28.20 11.43 5.06
C PRO A 224 -26.87 12.01 4.55
N TYR A 225 -26.32 12.97 5.29
CA TYR A 225 -25.02 13.57 5.02
C TYR A 225 -23.90 12.56 5.28
N ARG A 226 -22.84 12.62 4.47
CA ARG A 226 -21.65 11.79 4.63
C ARG A 226 -20.41 12.65 4.77
N TYR A 227 -19.54 12.28 5.69
CA TYR A 227 -18.24 12.93 5.89
C TYR A 227 -17.17 11.87 5.94
N VAL A 228 -16.00 12.15 5.37
CA VAL A 228 -14.81 11.32 5.56
C VAL A 228 -13.76 12.18 6.24
N ILE A 229 -13.33 11.76 7.42
CA ILE A 229 -12.36 12.49 8.25
C ILE A 229 -11.10 11.64 8.35
N ARG A 230 -9.95 12.18 7.92
CA ARG A 230 -8.65 11.57 8.18
C ARG A 230 -8.10 12.12 9.49
N LYS A 231 -7.77 11.22 10.41
CA LYS A 231 -7.12 11.57 11.68
C LYS A 231 -5.75 12.17 11.39
N GLY A 232 -5.51 13.39 11.88
CA GLY A 232 -4.18 13.99 11.93
C GLY A 232 -3.30 13.42 13.04
N SER A 233 -2.08 13.95 13.14
CA SER A 233 -1.03 13.45 14.04
C SER A 233 -1.31 13.67 15.52
#